data_AF-A0A7Y7CCI3-F1
#
_entry.id   AF-A0A7Y7CCI3-F1
#
_cell.length_a   1.000
_cell.length_b   1.000
_cell.length_c   1.000
_cell.angle_alpha   90.00
_cell.angle_beta   90.00
_cell.angle_gamma   90.00
#
_symmetry.space_group_name_H-M   'P 1'
#
loop_
_entity.id
_entity.type
_entity.pdbx_description
1 polymer ?
#
loop_
_entity_poly.entity_id
_entity_poly.type
_entity_poly.pdbx_seq_one_letter_code
_entity_poly.pdbx_strand_id
1 'polypeptide(L)'
;MSSTHARALLLALMLGAGACGSNPNVRVRRLENGRLQVDGPLAGPFKTTEALAEAGCELMTAQGGASGGPMGSEYCALNYYAPDEDAFYLSYLSDFKDRQDTREMKTCSMPQVLHDPARVNALITGGDHTHPHNARFSPGDLSGRWNPARVVTEKTERVFQRELFVFNRRGDGACSVYSFNYATRVVSALRGGQWVQIGHVYDDNGNIRMFEGMGW
;
A
#
# COMPACT_ATOMS: atom_id res chain seq x y z
N MET A 1 3.97 -9.42 77.53
CA MET A 1 2.89 -9.77 76.58
C MET A 1 3.10 -8.89 75.36
N SER A 2 3.79 -9.39 74.34
CA SER A 2 3.23 -9.86 73.05
C SER A 2 2.52 -8.72 72.29
N SER A 3 2.76 -8.39 71.02
CA SER A 3 3.41 -9.11 69.93
C SER A 3 3.76 -8.11 68.80
N THR A 4 4.78 -8.46 68.04
CA THR A 4 5.22 -8.02 66.69
C THR A 4 4.15 -7.60 65.68
N HIS A 5 4.52 -6.72 64.74
CA HIS A 5 4.50 -6.85 63.25
C HIS A 5 4.61 -5.43 62.62
N ALA A 6 5.71 -5.00 61.99
CA ALA A 6 6.33 -5.43 60.73
C ALA A 6 5.50 -5.12 59.46
N ARG A 7 5.99 -4.12 58.69
CA ARG A 7 5.82 -3.91 57.22
C ARG A 7 4.38 -3.56 56.75
N ALA A 8 4.13 -2.75 55.73
CA ALA A 8 4.85 -2.63 54.46
C ALA A 8 4.68 -1.23 53.81
N LEU A 9 5.82 -0.69 53.39
CA LEU A 9 5.95 0.13 52.20
C LEU A 9 5.99 -0.85 51.01
N LEU A 10 5.20 -0.66 49.94
CA LEU A 10 5.67 -0.74 48.55
C LEU A 10 4.52 -0.76 47.52
N LEU A 11 4.73 0.09 46.51
CA LEU A 11 4.39 -0.08 45.10
C LEU A 11 2.91 -0.30 44.74
N ALA A 12 2.23 0.82 44.48
CA ALA A 12 1.26 0.85 43.40
C ALA A 12 2.00 0.50 42.09
N LEU A 13 1.88 -0.74 41.64
CA LEU A 13 2.15 -1.10 40.25
C LEU A 13 1.19 -0.29 39.39
N MET A 14 1.69 0.79 38.81
CA MET A 14 1.18 1.34 37.57
C MET A 14 1.32 0.23 36.52
N LEU A 15 0.29 -0.60 36.41
CA LEU A 15 0.02 -1.39 35.23
C LEU A 15 -0.14 -0.39 34.08
N GLY A 16 0.99 -0.07 33.45
CA GLY A 16 1.00 0.49 32.12
C GLY A 16 0.29 -0.52 31.24
N ALA A 17 -1.01 -0.31 31.04
CA ALA A 17 -1.71 -0.83 29.89
C ALA A 17 -0.90 -0.31 28.70
N GLY A 18 -0.04 -1.17 28.15
CA GLY A 18 0.58 -0.90 26.87
C GLY A 18 -0.55 -0.58 25.93
N ALA A 19 -0.63 0.69 25.51
CA ALA A 19 -1.48 1.06 24.42
C ALA A 19 -1.13 0.09 23.29
N CYS A 20 -2.06 -0.76 22.90
CA CYS A 20 -2.04 -1.39 21.58
C CYS A 20 -1.99 -0.22 20.60
N GLY A 21 -0.78 0.21 20.27
CA GLY A 21 -0.56 1.45 19.55
C GLY A 21 -1.18 1.29 18.18
N SER A 22 -2.21 2.08 17.91
CA SER A 22 -2.73 2.24 16.56
C SER A 22 -1.55 2.58 15.65
N ASN A 23 -1.38 1.86 14.54
CA ASN A 23 -0.33 2.16 13.57
C ASN A 23 -0.50 3.62 13.10
N PRO A 24 0.44 4.54 13.39
CA PRO A 24 0.26 5.97 13.11
C PRO A 24 0.23 6.29 11.61
N ASN A 25 0.68 5.34 10.79
CA ASN A 25 0.64 5.44 9.33
C ASN A 25 -0.69 4.96 8.75
N VAL A 26 -1.59 4.38 9.56
CA VAL A 26 -2.96 4.04 9.15
C VAL A 26 -3.86 5.24 9.45
N ARG A 27 -4.36 5.90 8.40
CA ARG A 27 -5.26 7.06 8.50
C ARG A 27 -6.36 6.96 7.46
N VAL A 28 -7.28 6.05 7.73
CA VAL A 28 -8.39 5.72 6.84
C VAL A 28 -9.70 5.75 7.63
N ARG A 29 -10.78 6.15 6.96
CA ARG A 29 -12.14 6.08 7.50
C ARG A 29 -13.11 5.59 6.44
N ARG A 30 -14.17 4.90 6.88
CA ARG A 30 -15.32 4.57 6.03
C ARG A 30 -16.30 5.74 6.05
N LEU A 31 -16.66 6.23 4.87
CA LEU A 31 -17.68 7.26 4.68
C LEU A 31 -19.09 6.65 4.76
N GLU A 32 -20.11 7.50 4.93
CA GLU A 32 -21.52 7.07 4.98
C GLU A 32 -21.96 6.30 3.73
N ASN A 33 -21.39 6.63 2.57
CA ASN A 33 -21.63 5.91 1.31
C ASN A 33 -20.83 4.60 1.17
N GLY A 34 -20.18 4.14 2.24
CA GLY A 34 -19.40 2.91 2.30
C GLY A 34 -17.99 3.00 1.70
N ARG A 35 -17.66 4.08 0.98
CA ARG A 35 -16.32 4.27 0.40
C ARG A 35 -15.28 4.52 1.50
N LEU A 36 -14.06 4.06 1.26
CA LEU A 36 -12.93 4.33 2.13
C LEU A 36 -12.24 5.62 1.68
N GLN A 37 -12.09 6.55 2.63
CA GLN A 37 -11.30 7.76 2.47
C GLN A 37 -10.01 7.63 3.26
N VAL A 38 -8.89 7.98 2.64
CA VAL A 38 -7.56 7.95 3.23
C VAL A 38 -6.93 9.34 3.19
N ASP A 39 -6.20 9.69 4.25
CA ASP A 39 -5.48 10.97 4.32
C ASP A 39 -4.23 10.96 3.43
N GLY A 40 -3.74 12.13 3.02
CA GLY A 40 -2.43 12.28 2.38
C GLY A 40 -1.75 13.62 2.72
N PRO A 41 -0.45 13.76 2.41
CA PRO A 41 0.50 12.70 2.02
C PRO A 41 1.13 12.01 3.24
N LEU A 42 1.44 10.71 3.10
CA LEU A 42 2.42 10.05 3.97
C LEU A 42 3.84 10.31 3.48
N ALA A 43 4.05 10.34 2.16
CA ALA A 43 5.36 10.59 1.56
C ALA A 43 5.25 11.33 0.21
N GLY A 44 6.35 11.99 -0.15
CA GLY A 44 6.48 12.85 -1.33
C GLY A 44 7.02 14.24 -0.93
N PRO A 45 7.26 15.14 -1.90
CA PRO A 45 7.07 14.97 -3.34
C PRO A 45 8.09 14.03 -4.00
N PHE A 46 7.64 13.23 -4.97
CA PHE A 46 8.49 12.45 -5.86
C PHE A 46 8.35 12.93 -7.30
N LYS A 47 9.43 12.91 -8.08
CA LYS A 47 9.41 13.36 -9.49
C LYS A 47 9.06 12.27 -10.49
N THR A 48 9.21 11.01 -10.11
CA THR A 48 8.92 9.86 -10.97
C THR A 48 8.13 8.80 -10.21
N THR A 49 7.45 7.94 -10.96
CA THR A 49 6.76 6.77 -10.42
C THR A 49 7.71 5.77 -9.78
N GLU A 50 8.93 5.66 -10.29
CA GLU A 50 10.00 4.80 -9.78
C GLU A 50 10.41 5.25 -8.38
N ALA A 51 10.69 6.55 -8.19
CA ALA A 51 11.06 7.09 -6.88
C ALA A 51 9.92 6.96 -5.86
N LEU A 52 8.68 7.18 -6.29
CA LEU A 52 7.50 6.92 -5.48
C LEU A 52 7.42 5.44 -5.07
N ALA A 53 7.62 4.52 -6.02
CA ALA A 53 7.44 3.10 -5.78
C ALA A 53 8.57 2.51 -4.92
N GLU A 54 9.82 2.97 -5.06
CA GLU A 54 10.93 2.61 -4.16
C GLU A 54 10.64 3.05 -2.73
N ALA A 55 10.29 4.33 -2.54
CA ALA A 55 9.99 4.87 -1.21
C ALA A 55 8.74 4.20 -0.62
N GLY A 56 7.71 3.96 -1.43
CA GLY A 56 6.48 3.27 -1.03
C GLY A 56 6.75 1.85 -0.57
N CYS A 57 7.61 1.10 -1.28
CA CYS A 57 8.00 -0.24 -0.88
C CYS A 57 8.64 -0.25 0.50
N GLU A 58 9.62 0.63 0.73
CA GLU A 58 10.30 0.74 2.02
C GLU A 58 9.34 1.09 3.16
N LEU A 59 8.52 2.12 2.96
CA LEU A 59 7.58 2.59 3.97
C LEU A 59 6.50 1.56 4.28
N MET A 60 5.87 0.98 3.26
CA MET A 60 4.73 0.08 3.45
C MET A 60 5.17 -1.29 3.98
N THR A 61 6.31 -1.83 3.54
CA THR A 61 6.79 -3.13 4.03
C THR A 61 7.41 -3.07 5.43
N ALA A 62 7.80 -1.87 5.90
CA ALA A 62 8.25 -1.64 7.27
C ALA A 62 7.10 -1.66 8.30
N GLN A 63 5.84 -1.65 7.86
CA GLN A 63 4.71 -1.69 8.77
C GLN A 63 4.58 -3.06 9.44
N GLY A 64 4.05 -3.07 10.67
CA GLY A 64 3.84 -4.30 11.42
C GLY A 64 3.03 -5.33 10.63
N GLY A 65 3.60 -6.52 10.44
CA GLY A 65 2.97 -7.62 9.71
C GLY A 65 3.08 -7.55 8.18
N ALA A 66 3.50 -6.44 7.58
CA ALA A 66 3.60 -6.29 6.12
C ALA A 66 4.68 -7.17 5.47
N SER A 67 5.67 -7.62 6.26
CA SER A 67 6.72 -8.56 5.85
C SER A 67 6.63 -9.90 6.61
N GLY A 68 5.47 -10.19 7.22
CA GLY A 68 5.26 -11.31 8.14
C GLY A 68 5.04 -12.67 7.51
N GLY A 69 5.30 -12.84 6.20
CA GLY A 69 5.09 -14.10 5.51
C GLY A 69 3.61 -14.51 5.47
N PRO A 70 3.29 -15.82 5.53
CA PRO A 70 1.91 -16.32 5.53
C PRO A 70 1.04 -15.85 6.70
N MET A 71 1.64 -15.37 7.78
CA MET A 71 0.94 -14.81 8.95
C MET A 71 0.87 -13.27 8.92
N GLY A 72 1.41 -12.64 7.87
CA GLY A 72 1.40 -11.20 7.70
C GLY A 72 0.02 -10.63 7.37
N SER A 73 -0.02 -9.30 7.23
CA SER A 73 -1.19 -8.52 6.84
C SER A 73 -0.85 -7.62 5.67
N GLU A 74 -1.84 -7.31 4.83
CA GLU A 74 -1.67 -6.30 3.79
C GLU A 74 -2.07 -4.92 4.29
N TYR A 75 -1.37 -3.90 3.77
CA TYR A 75 -1.79 -2.52 3.82
C TYR A 75 -2.05 -2.05 2.40
N CYS A 76 -3.07 -1.22 2.22
CA CYS A 76 -3.40 -0.56 0.96
C CYS A 76 -3.11 0.94 1.07
N ALA A 77 -2.69 1.57 0.00
CA ALA A 77 -2.53 3.02 -0.10
C ALA A 77 -2.96 3.51 -1.50
N LEU A 78 -3.09 4.81 -1.65
CA LEU A 78 -3.24 5.47 -2.94
C LEU A 78 -1.94 6.14 -3.32
N ASN A 79 -1.52 5.95 -4.56
CA ASN A 79 -0.59 6.88 -5.19
C ASN A 79 -1.38 7.94 -5.98
N TYR A 80 -0.88 9.17 -5.92
CA TYR A 80 -1.53 10.30 -6.58
C TYR A 80 -0.53 11.34 -7.05
N TYR A 81 -0.95 12.14 -8.02
CA TYR A 81 -0.18 13.20 -8.64
C TYR A 81 -0.81 14.55 -8.32
N ALA A 82 0.00 15.52 -7.90
CA ALA A 82 -0.43 16.90 -7.66
C ALA A 82 0.03 17.79 -8.82
N PRO A 83 -0.89 18.26 -9.69
CA PRO A 83 -0.53 19.03 -10.88
C PRO A 83 0.18 20.36 -10.59
N ASP A 84 -0.07 20.96 -9.42
CA ASP A 84 0.52 22.24 -9.05
C ASP A 84 1.99 22.13 -8.62
N GLU A 85 2.39 20.96 -8.12
CA GLU A 85 3.76 20.69 -7.66
C GLU A 85 4.57 19.86 -8.68
N ASP A 86 3.91 19.40 -9.75
CA ASP A 86 4.42 18.44 -10.71
C ASP A 86 5.13 17.28 -10.01
N ALA A 87 4.42 16.60 -9.12
CA ALA A 87 4.97 15.58 -8.25
C ALA A 87 3.95 14.50 -7.86
N PHE A 88 4.49 13.31 -7.55
CA PHE A 88 3.77 12.16 -7.05
C PHE A 88 3.90 12.05 -5.52
N TYR A 89 2.89 11.46 -4.90
CA TYR A 89 2.79 11.26 -3.47
C TYR A 89 2.17 9.91 -3.15
N LEU A 90 2.50 9.41 -1.97
CA LEU A 90 1.88 8.25 -1.34
C LEU A 90 0.90 8.75 -0.27
N SER A 91 -0.32 8.23 -0.26
CA SER A 91 -1.26 8.49 0.84
C SER A 91 -0.84 7.79 2.13
N TYR A 92 -1.47 8.12 3.23
CA TYR A 92 -1.47 7.23 4.40
C TYR A 92 -2.10 5.87 4.05
N LEU A 93 -2.02 4.94 4.99
CA LEU A 93 -2.35 3.55 4.78
C LEU A 93 -3.78 3.24 5.21
N SER A 94 -4.30 2.16 4.63
CA SER A 94 -5.53 1.48 5.01
C SER A 94 -5.22 0.03 5.36
N ASP A 95 -5.70 -0.41 6.51
CA ASP A 95 -5.70 -1.81 6.94
C ASP A 95 -7.12 -2.40 6.97
N PHE A 96 -8.11 -1.69 6.39
CA PHE A 96 -9.47 -2.18 6.25
C PHE A 96 -9.48 -3.49 5.47
N LYS A 97 -10.27 -4.45 5.95
CA LYS A 97 -10.48 -5.73 5.28
C LYS A 97 -11.97 -5.95 5.11
N ASP A 98 -12.43 -6.10 3.87
CA ASP A 98 -13.84 -6.47 3.60
C ASP A 98 -14.10 -7.98 3.81
N ARG A 99 -13.04 -8.77 4.00
CA ARG A 99 -13.10 -10.21 4.30
C ARG A 99 -11.99 -10.61 5.26
N GLN A 100 -12.20 -11.71 5.97
CA GLN A 100 -11.19 -12.25 6.87
C GLN A 100 -10.04 -12.88 6.08
N ASP A 101 -8.81 -12.57 6.48
CA ASP A 101 -7.62 -13.16 5.88
C ASP A 101 -7.56 -14.68 6.12
N THR A 102 -7.12 -15.43 5.11
CA THR A 102 -6.70 -16.83 5.26
C THR A 102 -5.18 -16.92 5.19
N ARG A 103 -4.61 -18.12 5.32
CA ARG A 103 -3.15 -18.31 5.17
C ARG A 103 -2.70 -18.08 3.72
N GLU A 104 -3.59 -18.33 2.77
CA GLU A 104 -3.36 -18.27 1.32
C GLU A 104 -3.77 -16.94 0.71
N MET A 105 -4.70 -16.22 1.35
CA MET A 105 -5.24 -14.97 0.83
C MET A 105 -5.22 -13.91 1.92
N LYS A 106 -4.44 -12.86 1.70
CA LYS A 106 -4.46 -11.65 2.51
C LYS A 106 -5.13 -10.55 1.72
N THR A 107 -5.78 -9.64 2.43
CA THR A 107 -6.60 -8.63 1.78
C THR A 107 -6.47 -7.31 2.50
N CYS A 108 -6.41 -6.24 1.72
CA CYS A 108 -6.76 -4.92 2.15
C CYS A 108 -7.75 -4.32 1.15
N SER A 109 -8.64 -3.49 1.67
CA SER A 109 -9.62 -2.78 0.87
C SER A 109 -9.00 -1.48 0.37
N MET A 110 -8.80 -1.41 -0.94
CA MET A 110 -8.21 -0.24 -1.59
C MET A 110 -9.07 1.01 -1.33
N PRO A 111 -8.50 2.10 -0.78
CA PRO A 111 -9.22 3.36 -0.64
C PRO A 111 -9.71 3.90 -1.98
N GLN A 112 -10.79 4.68 -1.99
CA GLN A 112 -11.33 5.28 -3.21
C GLN A 112 -11.43 6.81 -3.16
N VAL A 113 -11.17 7.41 -2.00
CA VAL A 113 -11.23 8.86 -1.81
C VAL A 113 -9.94 9.30 -1.14
N LEU A 114 -9.30 10.32 -1.70
CA LEU A 114 -8.16 11.00 -1.08
C LEU A 114 -8.67 12.20 -0.27
N HIS A 115 -8.13 12.37 0.93
CA HIS A 115 -8.26 13.60 1.73
C HIS A 115 -6.88 14.24 1.88
N ASP A 116 -6.56 15.15 0.99
CA ASP A 116 -5.39 16.05 1.08
C ASP A 116 -5.88 17.49 0.84
N PRO A 117 -6.15 18.26 1.91
CA PRO A 117 -6.64 19.63 1.77
C PRO A 117 -5.58 20.60 1.22
N ALA A 118 -4.30 20.24 1.24
CA ALA A 118 -3.24 21.05 0.63
C ALA A 118 -3.16 20.85 -0.90
N ARG A 119 -3.67 19.73 -1.41
CA ARG A 119 -3.60 19.33 -2.83
C ARG A 119 -4.99 18.97 -3.36
N VAL A 120 -5.90 19.93 -3.32
CA VAL A 120 -7.32 19.72 -3.66
C VAL A 120 -7.57 19.26 -5.10
N ASN A 121 -6.64 19.50 -6.02
CA ASN A 121 -6.70 19.07 -7.42
C ASN A 121 -5.87 17.81 -7.70
N ALA A 122 -5.43 17.10 -6.65
CA ALA A 122 -4.69 15.86 -6.80
C ALA A 122 -5.48 14.83 -7.61
N LEU A 123 -4.78 14.19 -8.54
CA LEU A 123 -5.29 13.10 -9.34
C LEU A 123 -4.78 11.80 -8.74
N ILE A 124 -5.69 10.97 -8.24
CA ILE A 124 -5.30 9.60 -7.88
C ILE A 124 -4.79 8.94 -9.18
N THR A 125 -3.59 8.36 -9.14
CA THR A 125 -2.95 7.73 -10.30
C THR A 125 -2.94 6.22 -10.16
N GLY A 126 -3.29 5.68 -9.00
CA GLY A 126 -3.22 4.25 -8.77
C GLY A 126 -3.50 3.87 -7.33
N GLY A 127 -3.27 2.60 -7.04
CA GLY A 127 -3.29 2.04 -5.71
C GLY A 127 -2.04 1.23 -5.45
N ASP A 128 -1.71 1.06 -4.18
CA ASP A 128 -0.55 0.30 -3.74
C ASP A 128 -0.99 -0.72 -2.70
N HIS A 129 -0.43 -1.93 -2.70
CA HIS A 129 -0.57 -2.81 -1.56
C HIS A 129 0.64 -3.72 -1.30
N THR A 130 0.80 -4.13 -0.05
CA THR A 130 1.86 -5.05 0.34
C THR A 130 1.41 -6.50 0.19
N HIS A 131 2.25 -7.34 -0.39
CA HIS A 131 2.11 -8.79 -0.30
C HIS A 131 3.10 -9.32 0.74
N PRO A 132 2.64 -9.85 1.90
CA PRO A 132 3.56 -10.27 2.96
C PRO A 132 4.24 -11.62 2.70
N HIS A 133 3.70 -12.46 1.82
CA HIS A 133 4.12 -13.86 1.68
C HIS A 133 4.80 -14.17 0.35
N ASN A 134 4.49 -13.43 -0.72
CA ASN A 134 5.06 -13.66 -2.04
C ASN A 134 5.12 -12.36 -2.86
N ALA A 135 5.82 -12.35 -3.97
CA ALA A 135 6.06 -11.16 -4.79
C ALA A 135 5.13 -11.05 -6.01
N ARG A 136 4.29 -12.07 -6.23
CA ARG A 136 3.47 -12.22 -7.44
C ARG A 136 2.13 -11.56 -7.26
N PHE A 137 1.68 -10.83 -8.26
CA PHE A 137 0.28 -10.44 -8.35
C PHE A 137 -0.64 -11.67 -8.27
N SER A 138 -1.70 -11.53 -7.49
CA SER A 138 -2.80 -12.49 -7.48
C SER A 138 -3.67 -12.33 -8.73
N PRO A 139 -4.43 -13.35 -9.16
CA PRO A 139 -5.46 -13.17 -10.18
C PRO A 139 -6.48 -12.08 -9.78
N GLY A 140 -6.74 -11.90 -8.49
CA GLY A 140 -7.59 -10.80 -7.98
C GLY A 140 -7.03 -9.42 -8.29
N ASP A 141 -5.71 -9.25 -8.14
CA ASP A 141 -5.02 -8.00 -8.42
C ASP A 141 -5.09 -7.65 -9.92
N LEU A 142 -4.94 -8.69 -10.76
CA LEU A 142 -4.90 -8.57 -12.23
C LEU A 142 -6.27 -8.62 -12.91
N SER A 143 -7.32 -9.07 -12.22
CA SER A 143 -8.70 -9.16 -12.72
C SER A 143 -9.50 -7.87 -12.52
N GLY A 144 -8.95 -6.92 -11.75
CA GLY A 144 -9.60 -5.64 -11.49
C GLY A 144 -9.77 -4.79 -12.76
N ARG A 145 -10.96 -4.21 -12.93
CA ARG A 145 -11.16 -3.08 -13.85
C ARG A 145 -11.20 -1.80 -13.03
N TRP A 146 -10.19 -0.95 -13.18
CA TRP A 146 -10.22 0.40 -12.62
C TRP A 146 -10.81 1.37 -13.65
N ASN A 147 -11.88 2.08 -13.31
CA ASN A 147 -12.50 3.08 -14.19
C ASN A 147 -12.55 4.46 -13.50
N PRO A 148 -12.00 5.54 -14.10
CA PRO A 148 -11.27 5.56 -15.37
C PRO A 148 -9.86 4.95 -15.26
N ALA A 149 -9.49 4.13 -16.25
CA ALA A 149 -8.14 3.56 -16.38
C ALA A 149 -7.12 4.58 -16.91
N ARG A 150 -7.59 5.72 -17.42
CA ARG A 150 -6.76 6.82 -17.93
C ARG A 150 -7.34 8.16 -17.48
N VAL A 151 -6.49 9.04 -17.00
CA VAL A 151 -6.84 10.42 -16.63
C VAL A 151 -5.90 11.37 -17.37
N VAL A 152 -6.42 12.51 -17.80
CA VAL A 152 -5.62 13.57 -18.40
C VAL A 152 -5.76 14.82 -17.54
N THR A 153 -4.65 15.51 -17.30
CA THR A 153 -4.66 16.83 -16.70
C THR A 153 -4.47 17.88 -17.78
N GLU A 154 -5.40 18.83 -17.88
CA GLU A 154 -5.28 19.94 -18.83
C GLU A 154 -4.09 20.84 -18.50
N LYS A 155 -3.69 20.92 -17.23
CA LYS A 155 -2.63 21.82 -16.78
C LYS A 155 -1.24 21.41 -17.28
N THR A 156 -0.93 20.12 -17.27
CA THR A 156 0.39 19.62 -17.69
C THR A 156 0.32 18.78 -18.96
N GLU A 157 -0.88 18.63 -19.54
CA GLU A 157 -1.20 17.74 -20.67
C GLU A 157 -0.77 16.28 -20.45
N ARG A 158 -0.43 15.93 -19.20
CA ARG A 158 0.01 14.59 -18.85
C ARG A 158 -1.14 13.62 -18.90
N VAL A 159 -0.82 12.46 -19.44
CA VAL A 159 -1.70 11.30 -19.47
C VAL A 159 -1.24 10.35 -18.38
N PHE A 160 -2.10 10.10 -17.40
CA PHE A 160 -1.89 9.09 -16.39
C PHE A 160 -2.69 7.85 -16.77
N GLN A 161 -2.01 6.71 -16.83
CA GLN A 161 -2.65 5.41 -16.87
C GLN A 161 -2.67 4.89 -15.43
N ARG A 162 -3.79 4.30 -15.01
CA ARG A 162 -3.92 3.79 -13.65
C ARG A 162 -2.98 2.61 -13.44
N GLU A 163 -2.26 2.63 -12.34
CA GLU A 163 -1.34 1.56 -11.96
C GLU A 163 -1.70 0.97 -10.60
N LEU A 164 -1.45 -0.33 -10.44
CA LEU A 164 -1.42 -1.01 -9.15
C LEU A 164 0.04 -1.33 -8.83
N PHE A 165 0.55 -0.88 -7.69
CA PHE A 165 1.86 -1.31 -7.20
C PHE A 165 1.71 -2.40 -6.14
N VAL A 166 2.52 -3.44 -6.28
CA VAL A 166 2.68 -4.49 -5.28
C VAL A 166 4.07 -4.42 -4.68
N PHE A 167 4.11 -4.39 -3.35
CA PHE A 167 5.33 -4.33 -2.56
C PHE A 167 5.52 -5.63 -1.79
N ASN A 168 6.67 -6.27 -1.95
CA ASN A 168 7.02 -7.46 -1.19
C ASN A 168 8.39 -7.30 -0.53
N ARG A 169 8.48 -7.70 0.73
CA ARG A 169 9.73 -7.88 1.44
C ARG A 169 9.65 -9.17 2.24
N ARG A 170 10.73 -9.93 2.22
CA ARG A 170 10.88 -11.17 3.00
C ARG A 170 11.94 -10.94 4.08
N GLY A 171 11.51 -10.93 5.34
CA GLY A 171 12.40 -10.68 6.46
C GLY A 171 13.10 -9.33 6.34
N ASP A 172 14.42 -9.34 6.44
CA ASP A 172 15.34 -8.19 6.30
C ASP A 172 15.86 -8.02 4.86
N GLY A 173 15.31 -8.75 3.89
CA GLY A 173 15.71 -8.67 2.49
C GLY A 173 15.34 -7.35 1.80
N ALA A 174 15.86 -7.20 0.58
CA ALA A 174 15.53 -6.08 -0.31
C ALA A 174 14.03 -6.06 -0.63
N CYS A 175 13.48 -4.85 -0.74
CA CYS A 175 12.11 -4.64 -1.15
C CYS A 175 11.97 -4.88 -2.66
N SER A 176 10.99 -5.67 -3.06
CA SER A 176 10.67 -5.96 -4.46
C SER A 176 9.37 -5.25 -4.83
N VAL A 177 9.39 -4.60 -5.99
CA VAL A 177 8.28 -3.77 -6.48
C VAL A 177 7.83 -4.24 -7.86
N TYR A 178 6.53 -4.36 -8.04
CA TYR A 178 5.90 -4.67 -9.32
C TYR A 178 4.77 -3.68 -9.59
N SER A 179 4.57 -3.34 -10.86
CA SER A 179 3.44 -2.54 -11.31
C SER A 179 2.55 -3.33 -12.26
N PHE A 180 1.25 -3.09 -12.20
CA PHE A 180 0.29 -3.52 -13.20
C PHE A 180 -0.44 -2.29 -13.74
N ASN A 181 -0.36 -2.07 -15.05
CA ASN A 181 -1.01 -0.95 -15.72
C ASN A 181 -2.38 -1.39 -16.27
N TYR A 182 -3.46 -0.80 -15.75
CA TYR A 182 -4.83 -1.19 -16.11
C TYR A 182 -5.22 -0.85 -17.56
N ALA A 183 -4.53 0.11 -18.19
CA ALA A 183 -4.84 0.52 -19.56
C ALA A 183 -4.13 -0.37 -20.59
N THR A 184 -2.85 -0.66 -20.39
CA THR A 184 -2.04 -1.47 -21.32
C THR A 184 -2.02 -2.96 -20.98
N ARG A 185 -2.50 -3.33 -19.79
CA ARG A 185 -2.45 -4.68 -19.22
C ARG A 185 -1.03 -5.25 -19.07
N VAL A 186 -0.03 -4.39 -19.01
CA VAL A 186 1.38 -4.77 -18.84
C VAL A 186 1.72 -4.86 -17.36
N VAL A 187 2.48 -5.90 -17.01
CA VAL A 187 3.12 -6.05 -15.71
C VAL A 187 4.60 -5.75 -15.82
N SER A 188 5.12 -4.92 -14.91
CA SER A 188 6.54 -4.55 -14.85
C SER A 188 7.14 -4.82 -13.48
N ALA A 189 8.43 -5.10 -13.43
CA ALA A 189 9.23 -5.12 -12.21
C ALA A 189 10.10 -3.87 -12.14
N LEU A 190 10.27 -3.30 -10.96
CA LEU A 190 11.26 -2.25 -10.76
C LEU A 190 12.66 -2.87 -10.60
N ARG A 191 13.57 -2.56 -11.50
CA ARG A 191 14.94 -3.10 -11.51
C ARG A 191 15.93 -1.99 -11.83
N GLY A 192 16.93 -1.80 -10.96
CA GLY A 192 17.94 -0.76 -11.16
C GLY A 192 17.36 0.64 -11.31
N GLY A 193 16.26 0.95 -10.60
CA GLY A 193 15.57 2.25 -10.68
C GLY A 193 14.74 2.45 -11.94
N GLN A 194 14.42 1.39 -12.70
CA GLN A 194 13.65 1.47 -13.94
C GLN A 194 12.57 0.39 -14.01
N TRP A 195 11.43 0.73 -14.60
CA TRP A 195 10.38 -0.24 -14.90
C TRP A 195 10.78 -1.14 -16.08
N VAL A 196 10.94 -2.43 -15.79
CA VAL A 196 11.21 -3.47 -16.79
C VAL A 196 9.94 -4.29 -16.99
N GLN A 197 9.40 -4.30 -18.20
CA GLN A 197 8.21 -5.09 -18.50
C GLN A 197 8.53 -6.59 -18.42
N ILE A 198 7.72 -7.35 -17.69
CA ILE A 198 7.95 -8.78 -17.43
C ILE A 198 6.81 -9.67 -17.90
N GLY A 199 5.65 -9.12 -18.21
CA GLY A 199 4.51 -9.90 -18.69
C GLY A 199 3.32 -9.07 -19.11
N HIS A 200 2.31 -9.77 -19.62
CA HIS A 200 1.08 -9.17 -20.11
C HIS A 200 -0.14 -10.00 -19.67
N VAL A 201 -1.15 -9.31 -19.13
CA VAL A 201 -2.42 -9.91 -18.71
C VAL A 201 -3.34 -10.03 -19.93
N TYR A 202 -3.66 -11.26 -20.32
CA TYR A 202 -4.36 -11.53 -21.58
C TYR A 202 -5.88 -11.69 -21.44
N ASP A 203 -6.42 -11.74 -20.23
CA ASP A 203 -7.86 -11.77 -19.99
C ASP A 203 -8.27 -11.07 -18.69
N ASP A 204 -9.58 -10.86 -18.52
CA ASP A 204 -10.16 -10.22 -17.34
C ASP A 204 -10.18 -11.11 -16.09
N ASN A 205 -9.78 -12.38 -16.19
CA ASN A 205 -9.63 -13.25 -15.04
C ASN A 205 -8.28 -13.05 -14.34
N GLY A 206 -7.45 -12.13 -14.84
CA GLY A 206 -6.14 -11.84 -14.30
C GLY A 206 -5.08 -12.85 -14.74
N ASN A 207 -5.31 -13.59 -15.82
CA ASN A 207 -4.31 -14.52 -16.33
C ASN A 207 -3.18 -13.77 -17.03
N ILE A 208 -1.95 -14.06 -16.62
CA ILE A 208 -0.72 -13.41 -17.11
C ILE A 208 0.12 -14.37 -17.95
N ARG A 209 0.71 -13.84 -19.02
CA ARG A 209 1.80 -14.47 -19.76
C ARG A 209 3.09 -13.70 -19.52
N MET A 210 4.08 -14.36 -18.91
CA MET A 210 5.41 -13.78 -18.73
C MET A 210 6.14 -13.66 -20.08
N PHE A 211 6.96 -12.64 -20.23
CA PHE A 211 7.87 -12.52 -21.36
C PHE A 211 9.04 -13.50 -21.23
N GLU A 212 9.67 -13.85 -22.35
CA GLU A 212 10.76 -14.81 -22.38
C GLU A 212 11.91 -14.38 -21.47
N GLY A 213 12.40 -15.30 -20.64
CA GLY A 213 13.47 -15.04 -19.67
C GLY A 213 13.07 -14.15 -18.49
N MET A 214 11.81 -13.71 -18.40
CA MET A 214 11.34 -12.85 -17.32
C MET A 214 10.63 -13.65 -16.23
N GLY A 215 10.89 -13.24 -14.99
CA GLY A 215 10.22 -13.74 -13.79
C GLY A 215 9.81 -12.59 -12.89
N TRP A 216 9.28 -12.97 -11.73
CA TRP A 216 9.10 -12.08 -10.59
C TRP A 216 10.48 -11.76 -10.02
#